data_AF-A0A7S1A2T3-F1
#
_entry.id   AF-A0A7S1A2T3-F1
#
_cell.length_a   1.000
_cell.length_b   1.000
_cell.length_c   1.000
_cell.angle_alpha   90.00
_cell.angle_beta   90.00
_cell.angle_gamma   90.00
#
_symmetry.space_group_name_H-M   'P 1'
#
loop_
_entity.id
_entity.type
_entity.pdbx_description
1 polymer ?
#
loop_
_entity_poly.entity_id
_entity_poly.type
_entity_poly.pdbx_seq_one_letter_code
_entity_poly.pdbx_strand_id
1 'polypeptide(L)'
;MASARSVWMWRSLDGTELRDPAELPESAAAHEARTGVGPRWARLCPVTVAEVRGPLTSVKSEKGESLEIPTSLLLPWYEGLLVLDAMEQANCTEEWFQELSPCLEQERRKSKNGHLSSCQYVEKRLVQLAITGPRFVTDRGTTFSHRRPNVPGEEPPEGETRDGWFAVERLVQYLPPWEAFLHPRCGFYQDHYLVLWAPPFDEVDYSSTETGDEMRGVTWEPDECLPENLDCLRMKTKKEWTERQRDLERDRRSDRPAKVRRFNPLNVSLWEDLARPAVSHGWSELPEQIETEIQIKKGWPKKLSEYPAGYGPAEPPGFCGNDCDCMEDWHLGKRCVDTGKRWIETSDRNSSAAQALTALASQKFVMRRGQVSGNHYIEAITAEHQRIDVQEVTYAAEVSRFVFAALRQVAASIPLHALQREEGKGIIRNFVTAFFQEGEPSYLPLQYKLTEGPKWLVMDATGETNIVGVPDPAGGTVRLTVLVVHMNGESETVHCVIDPSRPHTGGSTVAALTSQTAKKVAAVRPQSLRLIVTEHLASIYNVSQDRSLEVTVARWARTMWEIAAITRTASSTHVVK
;
A
#
# COMPACT_ATOMS: atom_id res chain seq x y z
N MET A 1 -32.43 6.86 -21.38
CA MET A 1 -31.56 7.36 -22.47
C MET A 1 -30.16 6.86 -22.17
N ALA A 2 -29.52 6.14 -23.08
CA ALA A 2 -28.11 5.77 -22.91
C ALA A 2 -27.27 7.05 -22.96
N SER A 3 -26.33 7.21 -22.03
CA SER A 3 -25.38 8.32 -22.06
C SER A 3 -24.60 8.27 -23.38
N ALA A 4 -24.52 9.41 -24.07
CA ALA A 4 -23.80 9.51 -25.33
C ALA A 4 -22.33 9.10 -25.10
N ARG A 5 -21.85 8.10 -25.84
CA ARG A 5 -20.54 7.49 -25.61
C ARG A 5 -19.51 8.17 -26.51
N SER A 6 -18.52 8.83 -25.91
CA SER A 6 -17.34 9.33 -26.62
C SER A 6 -16.44 8.18 -27.05
N VAL A 7 -15.94 8.25 -28.28
CA VAL A 7 -15.00 7.32 -28.90
C VAL A 7 -14.05 8.10 -29.80
N TRP A 8 -13.03 7.44 -30.34
CA TRP A 8 -12.19 8.02 -31.39
C TRP A 8 -12.52 7.39 -32.73
N MET A 9 -12.32 8.14 -33.80
CA MET A 9 -12.40 7.71 -35.18
C MET A 9 -11.06 7.96 -35.86
N TRP A 10 -10.60 7.03 -36.68
CA TRP A 10 -9.41 7.21 -37.51
C TRP A 10 -9.71 7.98 -38.80
N ARG A 11 -8.80 8.89 -39.18
CA ARG A 11 -8.83 9.64 -40.44
C ARG A 11 -7.45 9.74 -41.07
N SER A 12 -7.41 10.06 -42.36
CA SER A 12 -6.21 10.55 -43.03
C SER A 12 -5.67 11.83 -42.36
N LEU A 13 -4.39 12.15 -42.59
CA LEU A 13 -3.76 13.33 -41.99
C LEU A 13 -4.43 14.66 -42.36
N ASP A 14 -4.84 14.79 -43.61
CA ASP A 14 -5.60 15.96 -44.11
C ASP A 14 -7.04 16.01 -43.57
N GLY A 15 -7.48 14.94 -42.89
CA GLY A 15 -8.78 14.82 -42.27
C GLY A 15 -9.94 14.68 -43.25
N THR A 16 -9.67 14.51 -44.55
CA THR A 16 -10.70 14.48 -45.60
C THR A 16 -11.31 13.09 -45.75
N GLU A 17 -10.51 12.03 -45.58
CA GLU A 17 -10.91 10.65 -45.83
C GLU A 17 -10.82 9.79 -44.57
N LEU A 18 -11.61 8.73 -44.56
CA LEU A 18 -11.48 7.67 -43.58
C LEU A 18 -10.25 6.84 -43.95
N ARG A 19 -9.39 6.58 -42.96
CA ARG A 19 -8.18 5.78 -43.16
C ARG A 19 -8.10 4.76 -42.05
N ASP A 20 -7.98 3.49 -42.41
CA ASP A 20 -7.69 2.44 -41.44
C ASP A 20 -6.17 2.38 -41.18
N PRO A 21 -5.70 2.64 -39.95
CA PRO A 21 -4.28 2.52 -39.63
C PRO A 21 -3.75 1.07 -39.63
N ALA A 22 -4.62 0.08 -39.76
CA ALA A 22 -4.27 -1.33 -39.87
C ALA A 22 -4.25 -1.83 -41.33
N GLU A 23 -4.67 -1.02 -42.30
CA GLU A 23 -4.75 -1.41 -43.71
C GLU A 23 -3.38 -1.40 -44.39
N LEU A 24 -3.14 -2.40 -45.24
CA LEU A 24 -1.94 -2.49 -46.06
C LEU A 24 -1.94 -1.40 -47.15
N PRO A 25 -0.79 -0.80 -47.45
CA PRO A 25 -0.70 0.15 -48.56
C PRO A 25 -1.03 -0.52 -49.91
N GLU A 26 -1.83 0.14 -50.74
CA GLU A 26 -2.22 -0.38 -52.06
C GLU A 26 -1.09 -0.36 -53.10
N SER A 27 -0.01 0.37 -52.81
CA SER A 27 1.14 0.53 -53.72
C SER A 27 2.45 0.69 -52.96
N ALA A 28 3.57 0.39 -53.62
CA ALA A 28 4.91 0.61 -53.07
C ALA A 28 5.16 2.08 -52.70
N ALA A 29 4.63 3.03 -53.48
CA ALA A 29 4.75 4.45 -53.16
C ALA A 29 3.97 4.82 -51.89
N ALA A 30 2.78 4.23 -51.68
CA ALA A 30 2.03 4.40 -50.42
C ALA A 30 2.73 3.72 -49.25
N HIS A 31 3.43 2.62 -49.50
CA HIS A 31 4.29 1.95 -48.53
C HIS A 31 5.48 2.81 -48.13
N GLU A 32 6.23 3.35 -49.10
CA GLU A 32 7.35 4.28 -48.87
C GLU A 32 6.89 5.59 -48.20
N ALA A 33 5.77 6.17 -48.63
CA ALA A 33 5.19 7.36 -47.99
C ALA A 33 4.83 7.11 -46.52
N ARG A 34 4.58 5.85 -46.17
CA ARG A 34 4.32 5.39 -44.82
C ARG A 34 5.59 4.98 -44.07
N THR A 35 6.67 4.56 -44.75
CA THR A 35 7.90 4.11 -44.07
C THR A 35 8.37 5.16 -43.05
N GLY A 36 8.10 4.88 -41.78
CA GLY A 36 8.17 5.84 -40.68
C GLY A 36 6.84 6.03 -39.96
N VAL A 37 6.70 5.38 -38.80
CA VAL A 37 5.87 5.77 -37.64
C VAL A 37 4.40 6.11 -38.00
N GLY A 38 3.47 5.20 -37.71
CA GLY A 38 2.03 5.29 -38.01
C GLY A 38 1.33 6.64 -37.81
N PRO A 39 1.71 7.49 -36.84
CA PRO A 39 1.22 8.87 -36.73
C PRO A 39 1.33 9.76 -37.98
N ARG A 40 2.20 9.41 -38.95
CA ARG A 40 2.33 10.08 -40.25
C ARG A 40 1.34 9.59 -41.29
N TRP A 41 0.52 8.60 -40.94
CA TRP A 41 -0.40 7.96 -41.86
C TRP A 41 -1.86 8.19 -41.47
N ALA A 42 -2.15 8.11 -40.17
CA ALA A 42 -3.50 8.29 -39.65
C ALA A 42 -3.48 9.12 -38.37
N ARG A 43 -4.56 9.90 -38.17
CA ARG A 43 -4.79 10.69 -36.95
C ARG A 43 -6.09 10.28 -36.27
N LEU A 44 -6.13 10.49 -34.95
CA LEU A 44 -7.35 10.32 -34.16
C LEU A 44 -8.24 11.57 -34.23
N CYS A 45 -9.55 11.35 -34.28
CA CYS A 45 -10.56 12.40 -34.17
C CYS A 45 -11.59 12.02 -33.08
N PRO A 46 -11.80 12.84 -32.05
CA PRO A 46 -12.82 12.58 -31.04
C PRO A 46 -14.23 12.72 -31.65
N VAL A 47 -15.09 11.74 -31.39
CA VAL A 47 -16.48 11.73 -31.86
C VAL A 47 -17.41 11.16 -30.80
N THR A 48 -18.71 11.40 -30.96
CA THR A 48 -19.75 10.84 -30.08
C THR A 48 -20.61 9.85 -30.86
N VAL A 49 -20.77 8.64 -30.34
CA VAL A 49 -21.64 7.63 -30.95
C VAL A 49 -23.10 8.05 -30.84
N ALA A 50 -23.79 8.16 -31.97
CA ALA A 50 -25.22 8.45 -32.04
C ALA A 50 -26.05 7.15 -32.11
N GLU A 51 -25.69 6.24 -33.01
CA GLU A 51 -26.42 4.98 -33.21
C GLU A 51 -25.49 3.90 -33.79
N VAL A 52 -25.65 2.65 -33.37
CA VAL A 52 -24.90 1.50 -33.91
C VAL A 52 -25.86 0.62 -34.72
N ARG A 53 -25.61 0.45 -36.01
CA ARG A 53 -26.41 -0.34 -36.96
C ARG A 53 -25.55 -1.42 -37.62
N GLY A 54 -25.31 -2.50 -36.87
CA GLY A 54 -24.50 -3.62 -37.36
C GLY A 54 -23.05 -3.20 -37.64
N PRO A 55 -22.55 -3.34 -38.89
CA PRO A 55 -21.16 -2.99 -39.23
C PRO A 55 -20.93 -1.48 -39.37
N LEU A 56 -22.00 -0.68 -39.40
CA LEU A 56 -21.94 0.76 -39.49
C LEU A 56 -22.33 1.41 -38.16
N THR A 57 -21.65 2.50 -37.82
CA THR A 57 -21.95 3.33 -36.66
C THR A 57 -22.12 4.77 -37.11
N SER A 58 -23.26 5.37 -36.74
CA SER A 58 -23.48 6.81 -36.88
C SER A 58 -22.80 7.53 -35.71
N VAL A 59 -21.91 8.47 -36.04
CA VAL A 59 -21.19 9.31 -35.09
C VAL A 59 -21.41 10.78 -35.38
N LYS A 60 -21.27 11.60 -34.34
CA LYS A 60 -21.28 13.06 -34.43
C LYS A 60 -19.89 13.59 -34.14
N SER A 61 -19.34 14.38 -35.06
CA SER A 61 -18.09 15.12 -34.84
C SER A 61 -18.30 16.24 -33.83
N GLU A 62 -17.21 16.81 -33.32
CA GLU A 62 -17.26 17.99 -32.45
C GLU A 62 -17.92 19.21 -33.14
N LYS A 63 -17.86 19.28 -34.47
CA LYS A 63 -18.55 20.29 -35.29
C LYS A 63 -20.05 20.03 -35.46
N GLY A 64 -20.56 18.92 -34.91
CA GLY A 64 -21.97 18.51 -35.02
C GLY A 64 -22.33 17.78 -36.30
N GLU A 65 -21.37 17.52 -37.20
CA GLU A 65 -21.59 16.77 -38.43
C GLU A 65 -21.88 15.30 -38.10
N SER A 66 -22.94 14.75 -38.67
CA SER A 66 -23.27 13.33 -38.50
C SER A 66 -22.68 12.53 -39.66
N LEU A 67 -21.92 11.49 -39.35
CA LEU A 67 -21.24 10.62 -40.29
C LEU A 67 -21.61 9.18 -40.00
N GLU A 68 -21.78 8.37 -41.04
CA GLU A 68 -21.96 6.93 -40.92
C GLU A 68 -20.67 6.25 -41.39
N ILE A 69 -20.04 5.51 -40.49
CA ILE A 69 -18.71 4.93 -40.72
C ILE A 69 -18.67 3.47 -40.30
N PRO A 70 -17.76 2.66 -40.85
CA PRO A 70 -17.51 1.32 -40.33
C PRO A 70 -17.20 1.35 -38.83
N THR A 71 -17.91 0.52 -38.06
CA THR A 71 -17.72 0.37 -36.60
C THR A 71 -16.27 0.02 -36.26
N SER A 72 -15.57 -0.60 -37.20
CA SER A 72 -14.18 -0.99 -37.01
C SER A 72 -13.16 0.14 -37.07
N LEU A 73 -13.51 1.27 -37.67
CA LEU A 73 -12.69 2.49 -37.62
C LEU A 73 -12.85 3.25 -36.30
N LEU A 74 -13.70 2.75 -35.40
CA LEU A 74 -13.89 3.33 -34.08
C LEU A 74 -12.99 2.67 -33.05
N LEU A 75 -12.36 3.53 -32.26
CA LEU A 75 -11.50 3.13 -31.17
C LEU A 75 -12.13 3.50 -29.83
N PRO A 76 -12.16 2.58 -28.83
CA PRO A 76 -12.61 2.92 -27.49
C PRO A 76 -11.86 4.14 -26.94
N TRP A 77 -12.57 5.02 -26.23
CA TRP A 77 -11.99 6.26 -25.71
C TRP A 77 -10.67 6.06 -24.97
N TYR A 78 -10.64 5.09 -24.05
CA TYR A 78 -9.42 4.79 -23.28
C TYR A 78 -8.27 4.30 -24.15
N GLU A 79 -8.57 3.53 -25.19
CA GLU A 79 -7.56 2.96 -26.10
C GLU A 79 -6.92 4.06 -26.97
N GLY A 80 -7.70 5.06 -27.41
CA GLY A 80 -7.13 6.23 -28.08
C GLY A 80 -6.33 7.14 -27.16
N LEU A 81 -6.68 7.22 -25.87
CA LEU A 81 -5.82 7.90 -24.89
C LEU A 81 -4.47 7.19 -24.74
N LEU A 82 -4.43 5.86 -24.82
CA LEU A 82 -3.16 5.10 -24.79
C LEU A 82 -2.31 5.36 -26.05
N VAL A 83 -2.93 5.61 -27.21
CA VAL A 83 -2.20 6.08 -28.41
C VAL A 83 -1.54 7.42 -28.14
N LEU A 84 -2.29 8.41 -27.64
CA LEU A 84 -1.75 9.73 -27.32
C LEU A 84 -0.65 9.65 -26.25
N ASP A 85 -0.83 8.81 -25.23
CA ASP A 85 0.17 8.58 -24.17
C ASP A 85 1.46 7.99 -24.74
N ALA A 86 1.37 6.99 -25.62
CA ALA A 86 2.52 6.41 -26.29
C ALA A 86 3.23 7.42 -27.22
N MET A 87 2.47 8.26 -27.91
CA MET A 87 3.00 9.35 -28.74
C MET A 87 3.80 10.36 -27.91
N GLU A 88 3.29 10.74 -26.74
CA GLU A 88 4.01 11.62 -25.82
C GLU A 88 5.31 10.98 -25.33
N GLN A 89 5.27 9.71 -24.93
CA GLN A 89 6.46 8.98 -24.47
C GLN A 89 7.53 8.84 -25.57
N ALA A 90 7.10 8.76 -26.84
CA ALA A 90 7.98 8.75 -28.01
C ALA A 90 8.47 10.15 -28.43
N ASN A 91 8.12 11.21 -27.69
CA ASN A 91 8.39 12.61 -28.05
C ASN A 91 7.88 12.97 -29.46
N CYS A 92 6.68 12.49 -29.81
CA CYS A 92 6.10 12.70 -31.13
C CYS A 92 5.85 14.19 -31.42
N THR A 93 6.29 14.66 -32.57
CA THR A 93 6.19 16.07 -33.00
C THR A 93 5.06 16.35 -33.98
N GLU A 94 4.24 15.35 -34.32
CA GLU A 94 3.13 15.52 -35.27
C GLU A 94 2.11 16.55 -34.77
N GLU A 95 1.68 17.47 -35.64
CA GLU A 95 0.83 18.62 -35.28
C GLU A 95 -0.50 18.18 -34.66
N TRP A 96 -1.12 17.13 -35.21
CA TRP A 96 -2.41 16.63 -34.72
C TRP A 96 -2.31 16.05 -33.30
N PHE A 97 -1.15 15.58 -32.87
CA PHE A 97 -0.95 15.15 -31.49
C PHE A 97 -0.88 16.35 -30.55
N GLN A 98 -0.21 17.44 -30.96
CA GLN A 98 -0.16 18.68 -30.18
C GLN A 98 -1.57 19.24 -29.94
N GLU A 99 -2.45 19.17 -30.96
CA GLU A 99 -3.86 19.54 -30.84
C GLU A 99 -4.62 18.71 -29.79
N LEU A 100 -4.32 17.41 -29.67
CA LEU A 100 -5.00 16.48 -28.76
C LEU A 100 -4.32 16.32 -27.39
N SER A 101 -3.09 16.83 -27.22
CA SER A 101 -2.36 16.79 -25.95
C SER A 101 -3.15 17.38 -24.76
N PRO A 102 -3.94 18.47 -24.89
CA PRO A 102 -4.73 18.98 -23.78
C PRO A 102 -5.83 18.00 -23.34
N CYS A 103 -6.37 17.21 -24.27
CA CYS A 103 -7.36 16.17 -23.98
C CYS A 103 -6.74 15.03 -23.15
N LEU A 104 -5.54 14.57 -23.53
CA LEU A 104 -4.77 13.59 -22.76
C LEU A 104 -4.50 14.08 -21.33
N GLU A 105 -4.03 15.32 -21.19
CA GLU A 105 -3.76 15.93 -19.89
C GLU A 105 -5.01 16.09 -19.03
N GLN A 106 -6.15 16.47 -19.64
CA GLN A 106 -7.43 16.53 -18.95
C GLN A 106 -7.85 15.16 -18.39
N GLU A 107 -7.66 14.08 -19.15
CA GLU A 107 -8.01 12.72 -18.73
C GLU A 107 -7.04 12.16 -17.69
N ARG A 108 -5.74 12.46 -17.81
CA ARG A 108 -4.75 12.14 -16.77
C ARG A 108 -5.09 12.78 -15.43
N ARG A 109 -5.52 14.05 -15.42
CA ARG A 109 -5.96 14.76 -14.19
C ARG A 109 -7.15 14.09 -13.49
N LYS A 110 -8.02 13.39 -14.23
CA LYS A 110 -9.14 12.61 -13.65
C LYS A 110 -8.66 11.31 -13.00
N SER A 111 -7.52 10.79 -13.44
CA SER A 111 -6.95 9.56 -12.90
C SER A 111 -6.24 9.84 -11.57
N LYS A 112 -6.48 9.01 -10.54
CA LYS A 112 -5.92 9.20 -9.17
C LYS A 112 -4.42 9.48 -9.14
N ASN A 113 -3.67 8.92 -10.09
CA ASN A 113 -2.22 9.00 -10.15
C ASN A 113 -1.71 9.92 -11.27
N GLY A 114 -2.58 10.58 -12.04
CA GLY A 114 -2.12 11.39 -13.17
C GLY A 114 -1.56 10.59 -14.35
N HIS A 115 -1.83 9.28 -14.42
CA HIS A 115 -1.32 8.38 -15.46
C HIS A 115 -2.41 7.42 -15.90
N LEU A 116 -2.35 7.05 -17.18
CA LEU A 116 -3.13 5.95 -17.75
C LEU A 116 -2.40 4.62 -17.46
N SER A 117 -3.15 3.54 -17.29
CA SER A 117 -2.59 2.21 -17.01
C SER A 117 -2.81 1.33 -18.24
N SER A 118 -1.75 1.23 -19.03
CA SER A 118 -1.69 0.38 -20.21
C SER A 118 -1.79 -1.10 -19.82
N CYS A 119 -1.11 -1.49 -18.74
CA CYS A 119 -1.13 -2.88 -18.25
C CYS A 119 -2.55 -3.31 -17.86
N GLN A 120 -3.29 -2.46 -17.14
CA GLN A 120 -4.66 -2.76 -16.74
C GLN A 120 -5.60 -2.88 -17.95
N TYR A 121 -5.37 -2.10 -19.01
CA TYR A 121 -6.17 -2.19 -20.23
C TYR A 121 -5.93 -3.50 -20.96
N VAL A 122 -4.67 -3.88 -21.18
CA VAL A 122 -4.33 -5.16 -21.81
C VAL A 122 -4.90 -6.32 -21.01
N GLU A 123 -4.67 -6.34 -19.70
CA GLU A 123 -5.16 -7.39 -18.79
C GLU A 123 -6.68 -7.60 -18.90
N LYS A 124 -7.45 -6.51 -18.94
CA LYS A 124 -8.92 -6.55 -18.93
C LYS A 124 -9.56 -6.72 -20.31
N ARG A 125 -8.90 -6.27 -21.37
CA ARG A 125 -9.53 -6.12 -22.70
C ARG A 125 -8.82 -6.88 -23.81
N LEU A 126 -7.49 -7.02 -23.75
CA LEU A 126 -6.69 -7.54 -24.86
C LEU A 126 -6.02 -8.89 -24.57
N VAL A 127 -6.00 -9.40 -23.33
CA VAL A 127 -5.46 -10.74 -23.07
C VAL A 127 -6.21 -11.82 -23.86
N GLN A 128 -7.53 -11.74 -23.91
CA GLN A 128 -8.38 -12.71 -24.62
C GLN A 128 -8.77 -12.28 -26.04
N LEU A 129 -8.21 -11.17 -26.53
CA LEU A 129 -8.59 -10.58 -27.80
C LEU A 129 -7.34 -10.12 -28.56
N ALA A 130 -7.20 -10.53 -29.80
CA ALA A 130 -6.23 -9.99 -30.72
C ALA A 130 -6.80 -8.81 -31.52
N ILE A 131 -6.01 -7.76 -31.69
CA ILE A 131 -6.28 -6.68 -32.63
C ILE A 131 -5.60 -6.99 -33.96
N THR A 132 -6.37 -7.18 -35.02
CA THR A 132 -5.91 -7.62 -36.36
C THR A 132 -6.13 -6.52 -37.39
N GLY A 133 -5.85 -6.80 -38.67
CA GLY A 133 -6.17 -5.92 -39.79
C GLY A 133 -7.66 -5.85 -40.13
N PRO A 134 -8.00 -5.04 -41.15
CA PRO A 134 -9.38 -4.84 -41.61
C PRO A 134 -10.07 -6.13 -42.01
N ARG A 135 -9.30 -7.07 -42.57
CA ARG A 135 -9.80 -8.36 -43.00
C ARG A 135 -8.70 -9.40 -42.87
N PHE A 136 -8.93 -10.38 -42.02
CA PHE A 136 -8.06 -11.53 -41.82
C PHE A 136 -8.85 -12.82 -42.05
N VAL A 137 -8.26 -13.78 -42.75
CA VAL A 137 -8.83 -15.11 -42.95
C VAL A 137 -7.90 -16.13 -42.32
N THR A 138 -8.43 -16.95 -41.42
CA THR A 138 -7.63 -17.90 -40.67
C THR A 138 -7.35 -19.16 -41.48
N ASP A 139 -6.45 -20.02 -40.99
CA ASP A 139 -6.15 -21.33 -41.59
C ASP A 139 -7.40 -22.22 -41.70
N ARG A 140 -8.41 -21.98 -40.86
CA ARG A 140 -9.72 -22.65 -40.90
C ARG A 140 -10.73 -22.01 -41.84
N GLY A 141 -10.34 -20.97 -42.59
CA GLY A 141 -11.22 -20.21 -43.48
C GLY A 141 -12.18 -19.26 -42.76
N THR A 142 -12.01 -19.04 -41.45
CA THR A 142 -12.86 -18.11 -40.70
C THR A 142 -12.39 -16.68 -40.98
N THR A 143 -13.32 -15.78 -41.31
CA THR A 143 -12.97 -14.36 -41.55
C THR A 143 -13.21 -13.54 -40.27
N PHE A 144 -12.19 -12.81 -39.85
CA PHE A 144 -12.25 -11.82 -38.77
C PHE A 144 -11.97 -10.42 -39.31
N SER A 145 -12.40 -9.40 -38.57
CA SER A 145 -12.22 -8.00 -38.92
C SER A 145 -11.87 -7.21 -37.66
N HIS A 146 -10.64 -6.68 -37.61
CA HIS A 146 -10.01 -5.89 -36.54
C HIS A 146 -9.90 -6.51 -35.14
N ARG A 147 -10.79 -7.42 -34.75
CA ARG A 147 -10.85 -8.01 -33.42
C ARG A 147 -11.17 -9.49 -33.53
N ARG A 148 -10.24 -10.34 -33.07
CA ARG A 148 -10.36 -11.79 -33.06
C ARG A 148 -10.28 -12.30 -31.61
N PRO A 149 -11.26 -13.07 -31.11
CA PRO A 149 -11.11 -13.76 -29.83
C PRO A 149 -9.96 -14.77 -29.88
N ASN A 150 -9.10 -14.78 -28.87
CA ASN A 150 -8.11 -15.84 -28.73
C ASN A 150 -8.83 -17.12 -28.28
N VAL A 151 -8.59 -18.23 -28.99
CA VAL A 151 -9.15 -19.53 -28.65
C VAL A 151 -8.24 -20.19 -27.61
N PRO A 152 -8.74 -20.53 -26.41
CA PRO A 152 -7.96 -21.30 -25.46
C PRO A 152 -7.61 -22.65 -26.09
N GLY A 153 -6.32 -22.96 -26.18
CA GLY A 153 -5.81 -24.21 -26.72
C GLY A 153 -4.67 -24.75 -25.85
N GLU A 154 -4.32 -26.01 -26.07
CA GLU A 154 -3.09 -26.58 -25.54
C GLU A 154 -1.88 -25.86 -26.15
N GLU A 155 -0.79 -25.75 -25.40
CA GLU A 155 0.47 -25.27 -25.97
C GLU A 155 0.90 -26.25 -27.07
N PRO A 156 1.17 -25.75 -28.30
CA PRO A 156 1.66 -26.64 -29.35
C PRO A 156 2.98 -27.25 -28.86
N PRO A 157 3.23 -28.55 -29.15
CA PRO A 157 4.49 -29.19 -28.81
C PRO A 157 5.66 -28.41 -29.41
N GLU A 158 6.68 -28.15 -28.61
CA GLU A 158 7.87 -27.41 -29.03
C GLU A 158 8.53 -28.08 -30.26
N GLY A 159 8.68 -27.32 -31.35
CA GLY A 159 9.44 -27.76 -32.52
C GLY A 159 8.72 -28.67 -33.52
N GLU A 160 7.42 -28.95 -33.39
CA GLU A 160 6.70 -29.68 -34.45
C GLU A 160 6.45 -28.80 -35.67
N THR A 161 7.23 -29.05 -36.73
CA THR A 161 6.97 -28.53 -38.07
C THR A 161 5.76 -29.24 -38.66
N ARG A 162 4.72 -28.48 -39.05
CA ARG A 162 3.70 -28.98 -39.97
C ARG A 162 4.17 -28.70 -41.40
N ASP A 163 3.97 -29.66 -42.29
CA ASP A 163 4.29 -29.51 -43.72
C ASP A 163 3.72 -28.20 -44.27
N GLY A 164 4.59 -27.33 -44.79
CA GLY A 164 4.23 -26.05 -45.40
C GLY A 164 4.13 -24.83 -44.46
N TRP A 165 4.39 -24.99 -43.15
CA TRP A 165 4.42 -23.88 -42.19
C TRP A 165 5.82 -23.69 -41.62
N PHE A 166 6.27 -22.44 -41.51
CA PHE A 166 7.46 -22.11 -40.72
C PHE A 166 7.15 -22.42 -39.26
N ALA A 167 7.99 -23.25 -38.62
CA ALA A 167 7.85 -23.51 -37.20
C ALA A 167 8.25 -22.24 -36.42
N VAL A 168 7.39 -21.83 -35.50
CA VAL A 168 7.66 -20.77 -34.53
C VAL A 168 8.20 -21.45 -33.28
N GLU A 169 9.42 -21.10 -32.87
CA GLU A 169 10.01 -21.63 -31.65
C GLU A 169 9.35 -20.99 -30.42
N ARG A 170 9.25 -19.65 -30.41
CA ARG A 170 8.56 -18.91 -29.34
C ARG A 170 8.21 -17.48 -29.76
N LEU A 171 7.30 -16.88 -29.00
CA LEU A 171 7.03 -15.44 -29.05
C LEU A 171 7.85 -14.76 -27.94
N VAL A 172 8.82 -13.94 -28.35
CA VAL A 172 9.81 -13.30 -27.46
C VAL A 172 9.23 -12.06 -26.78
N GLN A 173 8.45 -11.29 -27.52
CA GLN A 173 7.89 -10.02 -27.05
C GLN A 173 6.53 -9.76 -27.70
N TYR A 174 5.70 -9.00 -27.01
CA TYR A 174 4.43 -8.48 -27.50
C TYR A 174 4.50 -6.95 -27.52
N LEU A 175 3.96 -6.35 -28.57
CA LEU A 175 3.68 -4.92 -28.67
C LEU A 175 2.17 -4.72 -28.81
N PRO A 176 1.52 -3.99 -27.88
CA PRO A 176 0.13 -3.60 -28.06
C PRO A 176 -0.02 -2.61 -29.23
N PRO A 177 -1.25 -2.41 -29.75
CA PRO A 177 -1.46 -1.68 -31.00
C PRO A 177 -0.96 -0.23 -30.96
N TRP A 178 -1.05 0.44 -29.80
CA TRP A 178 -0.57 1.82 -29.65
C TRP A 178 0.96 1.92 -29.66
N GLU A 179 1.68 0.90 -29.19
CA GLU A 179 3.14 0.85 -29.28
C GLU A 179 3.57 0.41 -30.69
N ALA A 180 2.90 -0.58 -31.27
CA ALA A 180 3.14 -1.04 -32.65
C ALA A 180 2.93 0.08 -33.67
N PHE A 181 1.91 0.92 -33.47
CA PHE A 181 1.64 2.09 -34.30
C PHE A 181 2.81 3.08 -34.34
N LEU A 182 3.60 3.17 -33.27
CA LEU A 182 4.78 4.03 -33.17
C LEU A 182 6.09 3.32 -33.54
N HIS A 183 6.08 2.00 -33.56
CA HIS A 183 7.28 1.21 -33.74
C HIS A 183 7.84 1.35 -35.18
N PRO A 184 9.14 1.64 -35.37
CA PRO A 184 9.72 1.88 -36.69
C PRO A 184 9.59 0.72 -37.68
N ARG A 185 9.55 -0.52 -37.17
CA ARG A 185 9.46 -1.76 -37.97
C ARG A 185 8.03 -2.30 -38.12
N CYS A 186 7.06 -1.76 -37.36
CA CYS A 186 5.67 -2.23 -37.40
C CYS A 186 4.81 -1.14 -38.05
N GLY A 187 4.59 -0.03 -37.36
CA GLY A 187 3.87 1.13 -37.89
C GLY A 187 2.39 0.89 -38.21
N PHE A 188 1.82 -0.28 -37.89
CA PHE A 188 0.39 -0.61 -38.02
C PHE A 188 -0.30 -0.54 -36.66
N TYR A 189 -1.57 -0.13 -36.64
CA TYR A 189 -2.41 -0.26 -35.45
C TYR A 189 -2.95 -1.69 -35.32
N GLN A 190 -2.09 -2.64 -34.97
CA GLN A 190 -2.44 -4.04 -34.72
C GLN A 190 -1.55 -4.62 -33.62
N ASP A 191 -1.97 -5.72 -33.00
CA ASP A 191 -1.08 -6.47 -32.11
C ASP A 191 0.11 -7.02 -32.91
N HIS A 192 1.33 -6.82 -32.39
CA HIS A 192 2.54 -7.38 -32.98
C HIS A 192 3.26 -8.27 -31.98
N TYR A 193 3.93 -9.29 -32.51
CA TYR A 193 4.76 -10.20 -31.72
C TYR A 193 6.13 -10.29 -32.33
N LEU A 194 7.14 -10.33 -31.47
CA LEU A 194 8.52 -10.62 -31.84
C LEU A 194 8.67 -12.13 -31.88
N VAL A 195 8.79 -12.71 -33.08
CA VAL A 195 8.74 -14.14 -33.33
C VAL A 195 10.15 -14.67 -33.47
N LEU A 196 10.55 -15.64 -32.64
CA LEU A 196 11.74 -16.44 -32.90
C LEU A 196 11.34 -17.63 -33.77
N TRP A 197 11.86 -17.63 -34.99
CA TRP A 197 11.66 -18.73 -35.93
C TRP A 197 12.48 -19.95 -35.50
N ALA A 198 11.96 -21.15 -35.76
CA ALA A 198 12.67 -22.40 -35.48
C ALA A 198 13.73 -22.71 -36.55
N PRO A 199 14.63 -23.68 -36.30
CA PRO A 199 15.62 -24.09 -37.28
C PRO A 199 15.06 -24.44 -38.67
N PRO A 200 15.76 -24.06 -39.76
CA PRO A 200 17.07 -23.40 -39.79
C PRO A 200 17.03 -21.86 -39.79
N PHE A 201 15.86 -21.26 -39.53
CA PHE A 201 15.66 -19.81 -39.65
C PHE A 201 16.08 -19.03 -38.40
N ASP A 202 16.25 -19.71 -37.27
CA ASP A 202 16.76 -19.20 -36.00
C ASP A 202 18.17 -18.58 -36.12
N GLU A 203 18.98 -19.04 -37.07
CA GLU A 203 20.34 -18.55 -37.29
C GLU A 203 20.43 -17.37 -38.27
N VAL A 204 19.34 -17.05 -39.00
CA VAL A 204 19.34 -16.03 -40.05
C VAL A 204 19.35 -14.63 -39.44
N ASP A 205 20.24 -13.76 -39.93
CA ASP A 205 20.24 -12.35 -39.55
C ASP A 205 19.18 -11.58 -40.35
N TYR A 206 18.09 -11.23 -39.68
CA TYR A 206 16.99 -10.46 -40.26
C TYR A 206 17.15 -8.95 -40.04
N SER A 207 18.20 -8.46 -39.39
CA SER A 207 18.30 -7.04 -38.98
C SER A 207 18.16 -6.04 -40.14
N SER A 208 18.45 -6.44 -41.39
CA SER A 208 18.29 -5.64 -42.60
C SER A 208 16.91 -5.72 -43.27
N THR A 209 16.02 -6.61 -42.84
CA THR A 209 14.66 -6.73 -43.41
C THR A 209 13.72 -5.71 -42.77
N GLU A 210 12.62 -5.36 -43.43
CA GLU A 210 11.69 -4.34 -42.92
C GLU A 210 11.15 -4.67 -41.52
N THR A 211 10.82 -5.93 -41.25
CA THR A 211 10.27 -6.41 -39.98
C THR A 211 11.32 -6.98 -39.02
N GLY A 212 12.60 -7.04 -39.42
CA GLY A 212 13.64 -7.68 -38.64
C GLY A 212 14.03 -6.95 -37.36
N ASP A 213 14.59 -7.72 -36.43
CA ASP A 213 15.15 -7.22 -35.16
C ASP A 213 16.68 -7.40 -35.13
N GLU A 214 17.35 -6.82 -34.13
CA GLU A 214 18.80 -7.03 -33.93
C GLU A 214 19.12 -8.45 -33.47
N MET A 215 18.14 -9.14 -32.86
CA MET A 215 18.26 -10.54 -32.51
C MET A 215 18.19 -11.45 -33.75
N ARG A 216 19.16 -12.35 -33.92
CA ARG A 216 19.15 -13.36 -34.99
C ARG A 216 17.94 -14.27 -34.88
N GLY A 217 17.39 -14.65 -36.03
CA GLY A 217 16.25 -15.54 -36.13
C GLY A 217 14.92 -14.91 -35.78
N VAL A 218 14.88 -13.59 -35.62
CA VAL A 218 13.72 -12.89 -35.07
C VAL A 218 13.16 -11.82 -36.01
N THR A 219 11.83 -11.79 -36.16
CA THR A 219 11.10 -10.74 -36.88
C THR A 219 9.85 -10.30 -36.11
N TRP A 220 9.42 -9.06 -36.34
CA TRP A 220 8.14 -8.52 -35.87
C TRP A 220 7.03 -8.95 -36.82
N GLU A 221 6.08 -9.73 -36.31
CA GLU A 221 4.94 -10.21 -37.10
C GLU A 221 3.62 -9.66 -36.53
N PRO A 222 2.71 -9.18 -37.39
CA PRO A 222 1.36 -8.82 -36.96
C PRO A 222 0.57 -10.08 -36.57
N ASP A 223 -0.44 -9.95 -35.70
CA ASP A 223 -1.22 -11.09 -35.20
C ASP A 223 -1.80 -11.97 -36.32
N GLU A 224 -2.21 -11.33 -37.42
CA GLU A 224 -2.81 -11.97 -38.60
C GLU A 224 -1.84 -12.81 -39.43
N CYS A 225 -0.52 -12.63 -39.27
CA CYS A 225 0.49 -13.46 -39.91
C CYS A 225 0.79 -14.74 -39.13
N LEU A 226 0.24 -14.88 -37.92
CA LEU A 226 0.48 -16.02 -37.04
C LEU A 226 -0.74 -16.98 -37.02
N PRO A 227 -0.53 -18.31 -37.02
CA PRO A 227 -1.64 -19.26 -37.01
C PRO A 227 -2.42 -19.29 -35.69
N GLU A 228 -3.69 -19.69 -35.72
CA GLU A 228 -4.59 -19.71 -34.54
C GLU A 228 -4.07 -20.63 -33.42
N ASN A 229 -3.34 -21.70 -33.76
CA ASN A 229 -2.81 -22.64 -32.77
C ASN A 229 -1.73 -22.04 -31.85
N LEU A 230 -1.24 -20.83 -32.13
CA LEU A 230 -0.32 -20.09 -31.26
C LEU A 230 -1.05 -19.19 -30.23
N ASP A 231 -2.38 -19.22 -30.15
CA ASP A 231 -3.16 -18.35 -29.24
C ASP A 231 -2.79 -18.50 -27.76
N CYS A 232 -2.43 -19.70 -27.32
CA CYS A 232 -1.91 -19.95 -25.97
C CYS A 232 -0.59 -19.19 -25.73
N LEU A 233 0.34 -19.21 -26.68
CA LEU A 233 1.61 -18.48 -26.61
C LEU A 233 1.38 -16.96 -26.66
N ARG A 234 0.45 -16.49 -27.51
CA ARG A 234 0.07 -15.06 -27.55
C ARG A 234 -0.44 -14.58 -26.20
N MET A 235 -1.38 -15.34 -25.60
CA MET A 235 -1.93 -15.03 -24.28
C MET A 235 -0.85 -15.01 -23.19
N LYS A 236 0.09 -15.96 -23.23
CA LYS A 236 1.24 -16.02 -22.32
C LYS A 236 2.14 -14.78 -22.48
N THR A 237 2.53 -14.45 -23.70
CA THR A 237 3.37 -13.28 -24.01
C THR A 237 2.69 -11.96 -23.61
N LYS A 238 1.37 -11.84 -23.80
CA LYS A 238 0.57 -10.69 -23.33
C LYS A 238 0.55 -10.57 -21.81
N LYS A 239 0.48 -11.69 -21.07
CA LYS A 239 0.56 -11.68 -19.60
C LYS A 239 1.95 -11.28 -19.12
N GLU A 240 3.00 -11.82 -19.73
CA GLU A 240 4.39 -11.45 -19.42
C GLU A 240 4.66 -9.96 -19.70
N TRP A 241 4.13 -9.42 -20.81
CA TRP A 241 4.17 -7.97 -21.07
C TRP A 241 3.40 -7.18 -20.01
N THR A 242 2.22 -7.66 -19.58
CA THR A 242 1.40 -7.01 -18.55
C THR A 242 2.12 -6.94 -17.21
N GLU A 243 2.81 -8.01 -16.82
CA GLU A 243 3.62 -8.07 -15.59
C GLU A 243 4.78 -7.08 -15.66
N ARG A 244 5.56 -7.10 -16.75
CA ARG A 244 6.67 -6.15 -16.97
C ARG A 244 6.19 -4.70 -16.94
N GLN A 245 5.08 -4.38 -17.62
CA GLN A 245 4.55 -3.02 -17.62
C GLN A 245 3.97 -2.60 -16.29
N ARG A 246 3.40 -3.54 -15.52
CA ARG A 246 2.94 -3.26 -14.16
C ARG A 246 4.09 -2.84 -13.25
N ASP A 247 5.25 -3.47 -13.39
CA ASP A 247 6.46 -3.11 -12.67
C ASP A 247 6.97 -1.72 -13.12
N LEU A 248 7.05 -1.45 -14.43
CA LEU A 248 7.43 -0.13 -14.94
C LEU A 248 6.47 0.99 -14.49
N GLU A 249 5.16 0.76 -14.54
CA GLU A 249 4.15 1.70 -14.05
C GLU A 249 4.22 1.89 -12.51
N ARG A 250 4.70 0.88 -11.77
CA ARG A 250 4.93 0.98 -10.32
C ARG A 250 6.18 1.82 -10.03
N ASP A 251 7.25 1.61 -10.76
CA ASP A 251 8.51 2.32 -10.57
C ASP A 251 8.37 3.81 -10.93
N ARG A 252 7.67 4.12 -12.04
CA ARG A 252 7.30 5.51 -12.42
C ARG A 252 6.47 6.23 -11.34
N ARG A 253 5.71 5.48 -10.52
CA ARG A 253 4.98 6.07 -9.38
C ARG A 253 5.89 6.35 -8.18
N SER A 254 6.98 5.60 -8.04
CA SER A 254 7.94 5.78 -6.95
C SER A 254 8.86 6.99 -7.15
N ASP A 255 9.16 7.36 -8.40
CA ASP A 255 10.02 8.50 -8.75
C ASP A 255 9.36 9.88 -8.57
N ARG A 256 8.03 9.93 -8.37
CA ARG A 256 7.39 11.22 -8.06
C ARG A 256 7.72 11.61 -6.61
N PRO A 257 8.20 12.85 -6.36
CA PRO A 257 8.35 13.35 -5.00
C PRO A 257 6.99 13.19 -4.33
N ALA A 258 6.93 12.27 -3.36
CA ALA A 258 5.68 11.84 -2.79
C ALA A 258 4.95 13.09 -2.31
N LYS A 259 3.73 13.34 -2.84
CA LYS A 259 2.75 14.18 -2.13
C LYS A 259 2.81 13.69 -0.70
N VAL A 260 3.19 14.55 0.25
CA VAL A 260 3.38 14.21 1.67
C VAL A 260 2.19 13.37 2.10
N ARG A 261 2.36 12.05 2.03
CA ARG A 261 1.33 11.09 2.38
C ARG A 261 1.22 11.20 3.87
N ARG A 262 0.01 11.12 4.42
CA ARG A 262 -0.14 10.72 5.83
C ARG A 262 0.68 9.45 5.99
N PHE A 263 1.76 9.58 6.76
CA PHE A 263 2.88 8.67 6.81
C PHE A 263 2.40 7.29 7.28
N ASN A 264 2.27 6.35 6.34
CA ASN A 264 2.20 4.92 6.58
C ASN A 264 3.21 4.27 5.62
N PRO A 265 4.48 4.15 6.05
CA PRO A 265 5.62 3.81 5.18
C PRO A 265 5.59 2.37 4.65
N LEU A 266 4.70 1.52 5.16
CA LEU A 266 4.70 0.08 4.87
C LEU A 266 3.47 -0.39 4.07
N ASN A 267 2.52 0.50 3.76
CA ASN A 267 1.29 0.19 3.04
C ASN A 267 0.49 -0.98 3.65
N VAL A 268 0.69 -1.21 4.96
CA VAL A 268 0.00 -2.21 5.78
C VAL A 268 -1.31 -1.62 6.27
N SER A 269 -2.29 -2.48 6.50
CA SER A 269 -3.51 -2.06 7.18
C SER A 269 -3.15 -1.46 8.55
N LEU A 270 -3.89 -0.45 9.02
CA LEU A 270 -3.64 0.19 10.33
C LEU A 270 -3.53 -0.85 11.46
N TRP A 271 -4.25 -1.97 11.33
CA TRP A 271 -4.17 -3.09 12.25
C TRP A 271 -2.81 -3.80 12.26
N GLU A 272 -2.22 -4.04 11.09
CA GLU A 272 -0.90 -4.66 10.95
C GLU A 272 0.24 -3.72 11.40
N ASP A 273 0.09 -2.42 11.19
CA ASP A 273 1.01 -1.38 11.69
C ASP A 273 1.01 -1.34 13.23
N LEU A 274 -0.17 -1.33 13.86
CA LEU A 274 -0.32 -1.33 15.31
C LEU A 274 0.14 -2.64 15.98
N ALA A 275 0.12 -3.75 15.26
CA ALA A 275 0.48 -5.07 15.78
C ALA A 275 1.97 -5.42 15.60
N ARG A 276 2.73 -4.69 14.76
CA ARG A 276 4.16 -4.91 14.52
C ARG A 276 4.96 -3.69 15.03
N PRO A 277 5.48 -3.71 16.27
CA PRO A 277 6.11 -2.56 16.91
C PRO A 277 7.53 -2.25 16.38
N ALA A 278 7.77 -2.42 15.08
CA ALA A 278 9.08 -2.23 14.46
C ALA A 278 9.38 -0.76 14.07
N VAL A 279 8.43 0.16 14.24
CA VAL A 279 8.60 1.56 13.84
C VAL A 279 8.21 2.47 15.00
N SER A 280 9.18 3.24 15.50
CA SER A 280 8.90 4.37 16.39
C SER A 280 8.05 5.38 15.64
N HIS A 281 6.75 5.44 15.94
CA HIS A 281 5.89 6.47 15.38
C HIS A 281 6.24 7.82 16.03
N GLY A 282 7.13 8.55 15.35
CA GLY A 282 7.29 9.98 15.53
C GLY A 282 8.40 10.41 16.50
N TRP A 283 9.14 11.43 16.04
CA TRP A 283 9.90 12.37 16.86
C TRP A 283 11.22 11.88 17.49
N SER A 284 11.80 10.76 17.05
CA SER A 284 13.17 10.39 17.45
C SER A 284 14.24 11.31 16.83
N GLU A 285 13.94 11.92 15.69
CA GLU A 285 14.78 12.91 15.02
C GLU A 285 14.00 14.22 14.90
N LEU A 286 13.88 14.96 16.01
CA LEU A 286 13.75 16.40 15.87
C LEU A 286 15.04 16.86 15.19
N PRO A 287 14.98 17.57 14.04
CA PRO A 287 16.15 18.30 13.59
C PRO A 287 16.56 19.19 14.77
N GLU A 288 17.81 19.07 15.23
CA GLU A 288 18.36 19.94 16.29
C GLU A 288 18.19 21.44 15.97
N GLN A 289 17.83 21.77 14.72
CA GLN A 289 17.70 23.10 14.16
C GLN A 289 16.30 23.73 14.21
N ILE A 290 15.23 23.03 14.62
CA ILE A 290 13.94 23.71 14.87
C ILE A 290 13.95 24.27 16.30
N GLU A 291 14.82 25.26 16.53
CA GLU A 291 15.10 25.78 17.87
C GLU A 291 13.98 26.68 18.42
N THR A 292 13.04 27.16 17.60
CA THR A 292 11.95 28.05 18.09
C THR A 292 10.65 27.95 17.29
N GLU A 293 9.53 27.99 18.03
CA GLU A 293 8.15 28.15 17.53
C GLU A 293 8.02 29.29 16.49
N ILE A 294 8.86 30.32 16.63
CA ILE A 294 8.96 31.48 15.74
C ILE A 294 9.33 31.08 14.30
N GLN A 295 10.18 30.07 14.10
CA GLN A 295 10.56 29.63 12.76
C GLN A 295 9.43 28.90 12.04
N ILE A 296 8.63 28.13 12.78
CA ILE A 296 7.42 27.46 12.24
C ILE A 296 6.38 28.52 11.85
N LYS A 297 6.19 29.55 12.69
CA LYS A 297 5.28 30.69 12.43
C LYS A 297 5.65 31.54 11.21
N LYS A 298 6.89 31.48 10.71
CA LYS A 298 7.30 32.21 9.49
C LYS A 298 6.73 31.62 8.20
N GLY A 299 6.39 30.33 8.19
CA GLY A 299 5.89 29.65 6.99
C GLY A 299 4.38 29.74 6.78
N TRP A 300 3.64 30.39 7.67
CA TRP A 300 2.18 30.38 7.64
C TRP A 300 1.61 31.55 6.81
N PRO A 301 0.59 31.32 5.96
CA PRO A 301 -0.07 32.38 5.21
C PRO A 301 -0.75 33.41 6.14
N LYS A 302 -0.28 34.66 6.09
CA LYS A 302 -0.81 35.79 6.88
C LYS A 302 -1.79 36.64 6.08
N LYS A 303 -1.83 36.46 4.77
CA LYS A 303 -2.70 37.21 3.85
C LYS A 303 -3.43 36.23 2.94
N LEU A 304 -4.62 36.61 2.48
CA LEU A 304 -5.42 35.82 1.53
C LEU A 304 -4.63 35.46 0.27
N SER A 305 -3.75 36.36 -0.19
CA SER A 305 -2.87 36.15 -1.34
C SER A 305 -1.74 35.14 -1.13
N GLU A 306 -1.44 34.80 0.13
CA GLU A 306 -0.41 33.81 0.49
C GLU A 306 -0.99 32.38 0.53
N TYR A 307 -2.31 32.24 0.46
CA TYR A 307 -2.96 30.94 0.30
C TYR A 307 -2.80 30.44 -1.15
N PRO A 308 -2.57 29.14 -1.38
CA PRO A 308 -2.53 28.58 -2.72
C PRO A 308 -3.82 28.85 -3.49
N ALA A 309 -3.73 29.07 -4.81
CA ALA A 309 -4.89 29.34 -5.65
C ALA A 309 -5.98 28.26 -5.51
N GLY A 310 -7.21 28.68 -5.19
CA GLY A 310 -8.34 27.80 -4.92
C GLY A 310 -8.55 27.43 -3.45
N TYR A 311 -7.66 27.88 -2.55
CA TYR A 311 -7.79 27.73 -1.11
C TYR A 311 -7.99 29.10 -0.46
N GLY A 312 -8.82 29.16 0.58
CA GLY A 312 -9.03 30.34 1.42
C GLY A 312 -8.79 30.01 2.89
N PRO A 313 -8.82 31.02 3.77
CA PRO A 313 -8.85 30.77 5.21
C PRO A 313 -10.06 29.89 5.57
N ALA A 314 -9.93 29.09 6.63
CA ALA A 314 -11.08 28.35 7.18
C ALA A 314 -12.20 29.31 7.61
N GLU A 315 -13.46 28.87 7.69
CA GLU A 315 -14.55 29.67 8.28
C GLU A 315 -15.00 29.04 9.62
N PRO A 316 -14.96 29.78 10.75
CA PRO A 316 -14.54 31.18 10.86
C PRO A 316 -13.01 31.38 10.63
N PRO A 317 -12.60 32.56 10.10
CA PRO A 317 -11.24 32.84 9.65
C PRO A 317 -10.18 32.70 10.73
N GLY A 318 -9.21 31.81 10.47
CA GLY A 318 -7.88 31.89 11.06
C GLY A 318 -7.09 33.07 10.46
N PHE A 319 -6.31 33.74 11.32
CA PHE A 319 -5.53 34.97 11.05
C PHE A 319 -6.29 36.01 10.22
N CYS A 320 -7.28 36.61 10.86
CA CYS A 320 -8.13 37.67 10.35
C CYS A 320 -7.44 39.04 10.10
N GLY A 321 -6.11 39.14 10.29
CA GLY A 321 -5.31 40.35 10.04
C GLY A 321 -3.85 40.18 10.47
N ASN A 322 -3.01 41.19 10.18
CA ASN A 322 -1.57 41.20 10.55
C ASN A 322 -1.33 41.06 12.06
N ASP A 323 -2.33 41.43 12.88
CA ASP A 323 -2.28 41.46 14.34
C ASP A 323 -3.26 40.45 14.98
N CYS A 324 -3.91 39.59 14.19
CA CYS A 324 -4.89 38.61 14.70
C CYS A 324 -4.15 37.39 15.27
N ASP A 325 -4.44 36.99 16.50
CA ASP A 325 -3.82 35.87 17.23
C ASP A 325 -4.76 34.66 17.38
N CYS A 326 -5.91 34.66 16.69
CA CYS A 326 -6.99 33.69 16.94
C CYS A 326 -6.64 32.21 16.70
N MET A 327 -5.55 31.93 15.97
CA MET A 327 -4.99 30.59 15.74
C MET A 327 -3.81 30.28 16.67
N GLU A 328 -3.40 31.21 17.53
CA GLU A 328 -2.39 31.04 18.57
C GLU A 328 -2.91 30.13 19.70
N ASP A 329 -4.23 30.15 19.96
CA ASP A 329 -4.94 29.25 20.89
C ASP A 329 -4.96 27.77 20.43
N TRP A 330 -4.59 27.47 19.19
CA TRP A 330 -4.51 26.08 18.69
C TRP A 330 -3.19 25.38 19.02
N HIS A 331 -2.27 26.04 19.76
CA HIS A 331 -1.06 25.40 20.26
C HIS A 331 -1.20 24.92 21.71
N LEU A 332 -1.27 23.59 21.86
CA LEU A 332 -0.64 22.83 22.95
C LEU A 332 -0.78 23.43 24.36
N GLY A 333 -2.02 23.56 24.85
CA GLY A 333 -2.46 23.30 26.24
C GLY A 333 -1.65 23.79 27.46
N LYS A 334 -0.60 24.62 27.34
CA LYS A 334 0.26 24.96 28.48
C LYS A 334 0.73 26.40 28.57
N ARG A 335 0.42 27.29 27.61
CA ARG A 335 0.85 28.70 27.69
C ARG A 335 -0.18 29.77 27.29
N CYS A 336 -1.47 29.56 27.56
CA CYS A 336 -2.37 30.71 27.80
C CYS A 336 -2.07 31.30 29.19
N VAL A 337 -0.86 31.83 29.40
CA VAL A 337 -0.44 32.51 30.64
C VAL A 337 -0.71 34.02 30.56
N ASP A 338 -1.20 34.54 29.43
CA ASP A 338 -1.84 35.86 29.37
C ASP A 338 -3.27 35.79 29.92
N THR A 339 -3.26 35.64 31.25
CA THR A 339 -4.26 35.68 32.31
C THR A 339 -5.12 36.96 32.36
N GLY A 340 -5.47 37.54 31.21
CA GLY A 340 -6.20 38.81 31.14
C GLY A 340 -7.73 38.71 31.14
N LYS A 341 -8.32 37.58 30.72
CA LYS A 341 -9.79 37.47 30.57
C LYS A 341 -10.44 36.91 31.85
N ARG A 342 -10.43 37.69 32.94
CA ARG A 342 -11.03 37.34 34.26
C ARG A 342 -12.48 36.83 34.21
N TRP A 343 -13.23 37.15 33.16
CA TRP A 343 -14.62 36.71 33.00
C TRP A 343 -14.74 35.28 32.44
N ILE A 344 -13.65 34.69 31.95
CA ILE A 344 -13.66 33.33 31.39
C ILE A 344 -13.45 32.26 32.47
N GLU A 345 -12.57 32.52 33.45
CA GLU A 345 -12.18 31.56 34.49
C GLU A 345 -12.64 32.00 35.89
N THR A 346 -13.96 32.01 36.15
CA THR A 346 -14.45 32.14 37.53
C THR A 346 -14.49 30.75 38.19
N SER A 347 -14.13 30.68 39.48
CA SER A 347 -14.15 29.42 40.26
C SER A 347 -15.51 28.71 40.15
N ASP A 348 -16.60 29.47 40.24
CA ASP A 348 -17.96 28.93 40.18
C ASP A 348 -18.31 28.37 38.81
N ARG A 349 -17.89 29.06 37.73
CA ARG A 349 -18.09 28.57 36.36
C ARG A 349 -17.26 27.32 36.09
N ASN A 350 -16.00 27.29 36.52
CA ASN A 350 -15.11 26.14 36.35
C ASN A 350 -15.63 24.91 37.11
N SER A 351 -16.11 25.11 38.34
CA SER A 351 -16.76 24.06 39.13
C SER A 351 -18.03 23.55 38.45
N SER A 352 -18.89 24.46 37.98
CA SER A 352 -20.14 24.11 37.29
C SER A 352 -19.88 23.37 35.96
N ALA A 353 -18.88 23.80 35.19
CA ALA A 353 -18.47 23.16 33.94
C ALA A 353 -17.88 21.75 34.20
N ALA A 354 -17.04 21.59 35.23
CA ALA A 354 -16.50 20.29 35.62
C ALA A 354 -17.60 19.32 36.07
N GLN A 355 -18.59 19.79 36.83
CA GLN A 355 -19.76 19.01 37.23
C GLN A 355 -20.61 18.62 36.01
N ALA A 356 -20.88 19.55 35.09
CA ALA A 356 -21.63 19.27 33.86
C ALA A 356 -20.91 18.26 32.95
N LEU A 357 -19.59 18.38 32.77
CA LEU A 357 -18.78 17.41 32.01
C LEU A 357 -18.72 16.04 32.70
N THR A 358 -18.81 15.98 34.02
CA THR A 358 -18.87 14.72 34.77
C THR A 358 -20.24 14.07 34.68
N ALA A 359 -21.32 14.85 34.78
CA ALA A 359 -22.68 14.38 34.57
C ALA A 359 -22.95 13.95 33.12
N LEU A 360 -22.34 14.63 32.14
CA LEU A 360 -22.44 14.23 30.73
C LEU A 360 -21.64 12.96 30.48
N ALA A 361 -20.39 12.88 30.96
CA ALA A 361 -19.54 11.70 30.78
C ALA A 361 -20.05 10.42 31.44
N SER A 362 -20.92 10.52 32.46
CA SER A 362 -21.56 9.36 33.09
C SER A 362 -22.77 8.85 32.30
N GLN A 363 -23.18 9.54 31.23
CA GLN A 363 -24.27 9.07 30.37
C GLN A 363 -23.81 7.90 29.49
N LYS A 364 -24.66 6.89 29.32
CA LYS A 364 -24.34 5.64 28.59
C LYS A 364 -24.07 5.81 27.08
N PHE A 365 -24.37 6.98 26.53
CA PHE A 365 -24.26 7.30 25.10
C PHE A 365 -23.05 8.20 24.79
N VAL A 366 -22.17 8.45 25.75
CA VAL A 366 -20.92 9.16 25.51
C VAL A 366 -19.74 8.42 26.13
N MET A 367 -18.54 8.65 25.60
CA MET A 367 -17.30 8.16 26.18
C MET A 367 -16.29 9.30 26.36
N ARG A 368 -15.49 9.22 27.43
CA ARG A 368 -14.36 10.15 27.64
C ARG A 368 -13.16 9.71 26.84
N ARG A 369 -12.53 10.63 26.12
CA ARG A 369 -11.23 10.45 25.45
C ARG A 369 -10.26 11.57 25.82
N GLY A 370 -8.97 11.30 25.58
CA GLY A 370 -7.89 12.29 25.75
C GLY A 370 -7.62 12.73 27.20
N GLN A 371 -8.12 11.98 28.19
CA GLN A 371 -7.83 12.21 29.61
C GLN A 371 -6.32 12.20 29.93
N VAL A 372 -5.53 11.46 29.15
CA VAL A 372 -4.07 11.40 29.30
C VAL A 372 -3.33 12.45 28.47
N SER A 373 -3.85 12.84 27.31
CA SER A 373 -3.27 13.92 26.50
C SER A 373 -3.56 15.32 27.07
N GLY A 374 -4.29 15.42 28.18
CA GLY A 374 -4.79 16.67 28.75
C GLY A 374 -5.92 17.31 27.92
N ASN A 375 -6.37 16.63 26.86
CA ASN A 375 -7.40 17.12 25.97
C ASN A 375 -8.68 16.33 26.25
N HIS A 376 -9.47 16.82 27.20
CA HIS A 376 -10.69 16.15 27.64
C HIS A 376 -11.79 16.25 26.56
N TYR A 377 -11.95 15.20 25.76
CA TYR A 377 -13.04 15.10 24.80
C TYR A 377 -14.15 14.19 25.33
N ILE A 378 -15.40 14.59 25.11
CA ILE A 378 -16.57 13.75 25.30
C ILE A 378 -17.11 13.45 23.90
N GLU A 379 -17.03 12.18 23.50
CA GLU A 379 -17.46 11.72 22.18
C GLU A 379 -18.78 10.96 22.30
N ALA A 380 -19.74 11.23 21.42
CA ALA A 380 -21.00 10.49 21.39
C ALA A 380 -20.77 9.09 20.81
N ILE A 381 -21.31 8.07 21.50
CA ILE A 381 -21.32 6.69 21.04
C ILE A 381 -22.43 6.58 19.98
N THR A 382 -22.09 6.83 18.72
CA THR A 382 -23.00 6.60 17.59
C THR A 382 -23.07 5.11 17.25
N ALA A 383 -24.08 4.67 16.49
CA ALA A 383 -24.18 3.28 16.01
C ALA A 383 -22.95 2.86 15.17
N GLU A 384 -22.25 3.81 14.55
CA GLU A 384 -20.99 3.60 13.83
C GLU A 384 -19.78 3.42 14.77
N HIS A 385 -19.86 3.94 16.01
CA HIS A 385 -18.83 3.79 17.05
C HIS A 385 -19.17 2.71 18.09
N GLN A 386 -20.37 2.13 18.04
CA GLN A 386 -20.66 0.91 18.78
C GLN A 386 -19.77 -0.19 18.22
N ARG A 387 -18.81 -0.64 19.02
CA ARG A 387 -17.95 -1.78 18.71
C ARG A 387 -18.83 -2.97 18.33
N ILE A 388 -18.92 -3.27 17.04
CA ILE A 388 -19.64 -4.45 16.52
C ILE A 388 -18.92 -5.74 17.01
N ASP A 389 -17.67 -5.60 17.47
CA ASP A 389 -16.70 -6.62 17.82
C ASP A 389 -16.41 -6.74 19.33
N VAL A 390 -17.35 -6.36 20.22
CA VAL A 390 -17.16 -6.43 21.69
C VAL A 390 -16.58 -7.79 22.15
N GLN A 391 -17.04 -8.88 21.55
CA GLN A 391 -16.53 -10.22 21.87
C GLN A 391 -15.06 -10.39 21.46
N GLU A 392 -14.66 -9.91 20.29
CA GLU A 392 -13.28 -10.03 19.78
C GLU A 392 -12.28 -9.27 20.66
N VAL A 393 -12.65 -8.04 21.03
CA VAL A 393 -11.91 -7.20 21.99
C VAL A 393 -11.80 -7.89 23.35
N THR A 394 -12.89 -8.51 23.81
CA THR A 394 -12.92 -9.21 25.10
C THR A 394 -11.93 -10.37 25.11
N TYR A 395 -11.90 -11.19 24.05
CA TYR A 395 -10.91 -12.27 23.93
C TYR A 395 -9.47 -11.75 23.92
N ALA A 396 -9.17 -10.68 23.17
CA ALA A 396 -7.84 -10.07 23.17
C ALA A 396 -7.43 -9.58 24.57
N ALA A 397 -8.35 -8.92 25.28
CA ALA A 397 -8.13 -8.47 26.66
C ALA A 397 -7.92 -9.63 27.65
N GLU A 398 -8.62 -10.75 27.46
CA GLU A 398 -8.47 -11.95 28.29
C GLU A 398 -7.11 -12.63 28.07
N VAL A 399 -6.62 -12.70 26.83
CA VAL A 399 -5.28 -13.21 26.53
C VAL A 399 -4.23 -12.32 27.19
N SER A 400 -4.30 -10.99 26.99
CA SER A 400 -3.41 -10.02 27.61
C SER A 400 -3.35 -10.18 29.14
N ARG A 401 -4.50 -10.19 29.81
CA ARG A 401 -4.58 -10.37 31.28
C ARG A 401 -3.95 -11.68 31.73
N PHE A 402 -4.22 -12.77 31.02
CA PHE A 402 -3.63 -14.06 31.34
C PHE A 402 -2.10 -14.04 31.20
N VAL A 403 -1.59 -13.46 30.11
CA VAL A 403 -0.15 -13.41 29.84
C VAL A 403 0.57 -12.52 30.85
N PHE A 404 0.00 -11.38 31.25
CA PHE A 404 0.54 -10.59 32.36
C PHE A 404 0.50 -11.33 33.70
N ALA A 405 -0.56 -12.07 33.99
CA ALA A 405 -0.59 -12.92 35.20
C ALA A 405 0.52 -13.98 35.18
N ALA A 406 0.78 -14.61 34.03
CA ALA A 406 1.87 -15.55 33.85
C ALA A 406 3.25 -14.89 34.07
N LEU A 407 3.46 -13.68 33.52
CA LEU A 407 4.68 -12.90 33.75
C LEU A 407 4.87 -12.57 35.24
N ARG A 408 3.83 -12.11 35.94
CA ARG A 408 3.87 -11.86 37.40
C ARG A 408 4.26 -13.10 38.19
N GLN A 409 3.71 -14.26 37.83
CA GLN A 409 4.02 -15.52 38.50
C GLN A 409 5.49 -15.90 38.35
N VAL A 410 6.09 -15.70 37.18
CA VAL A 410 7.51 -15.99 36.95
C VAL A 410 8.42 -14.92 37.58
N ALA A 411 7.97 -13.67 37.64
CA ALA A 411 8.69 -12.57 38.30
C ALA A 411 8.92 -12.79 39.81
N ALA A 412 8.14 -13.67 40.44
CA ALA A 412 8.29 -14.06 41.84
C ALA A 412 9.46 -15.04 42.08
N SER A 413 10.11 -15.55 41.03
CA SER A 413 11.25 -16.49 41.14
C SER A 413 12.05 -16.52 39.82
N ILE A 414 12.67 -15.39 39.47
CA ILE A 414 13.46 -15.21 38.24
C ILE A 414 14.78 -15.99 38.36
N PRO A 415 15.10 -16.92 37.46
CA PRO A 415 16.38 -17.62 37.51
C PRO A 415 17.57 -16.67 37.32
N LEU A 416 18.58 -16.72 38.19
CA LEU A 416 19.77 -15.88 38.09
C LEU A 416 20.45 -16.01 36.72
N HIS A 417 20.53 -17.23 36.18
CA HIS A 417 21.13 -17.50 34.87
C HIS A 417 20.39 -16.85 33.70
N ALA A 418 19.10 -16.49 33.85
CA ALA A 418 18.36 -15.76 32.83
C ALA A 418 18.85 -14.31 32.68
N LEU A 419 19.48 -13.74 33.72
CA LEU A 419 20.04 -12.39 33.71
C LEU A 419 21.46 -12.33 33.10
N GLN A 420 22.19 -13.46 33.09
CA GLN A 420 23.61 -13.52 32.72
C GLN A 420 23.89 -13.57 31.21
N ARG A 421 22.88 -13.89 30.39
CA ARG A 421 23.03 -14.00 28.93
C ARG A 421 22.70 -12.68 28.24
N GLU A 422 23.17 -12.48 27.02
CA GLU A 422 22.80 -11.30 26.22
C GLU A 422 21.28 -11.18 26.03
N GLU A 423 20.58 -12.30 25.93
CA GLU A 423 19.11 -12.34 25.89
C GLU A 423 18.45 -11.76 27.16
N GLY A 424 19.17 -11.74 28.28
CA GLY A 424 18.72 -11.25 29.58
C GLY A 424 18.71 -9.73 29.72
N LYS A 425 19.29 -8.98 28.78
CA LYS A 425 19.23 -7.51 28.79
C LYS A 425 17.77 -7.06 28.72
N GLY A 426 17.32 -6.35 29.76
CA GLY A 426 15.96 -5.81 29.86
C GLY A 426 14.88 -6.81 30.26
N ILE A 427 15.22 -8.03 30.70
CA ILE A 427 14.22 -9.01 31.15
C ILE A 427 13.39 -8.51 32.35
N ILE A 428 14.01 -7.76 33.25
CA ILE A 428 13.32 -7.20 34.44
C ILE A 428 12.26 -6.20 34.01
N ARG A 429 12.52 -5.38 32.99
CA ARG A 429 11.53 -4.47 32.39
C ARG A 429 10.28 -5.23 31.95
N ASN A 430 10.46 -6.35 31.23
CA ASN A 430 9.35 -7.16 30.75
C ASN A 430 8.47 -7.69 31.90
N PHE A 431 9.09 -8.12 33.01
CA PHE A 431 8.36 -8.53 34.20
C PHE A 431 7.68 -7.37 34.93
N VAL A 432 8.36 -6.26 35.10
CA VAL A 432 7.85 -5.07 35.81
C VAL A 432 6.57 -4.56 35.16
N THR A 433 6.49 -4.56 33.82
CA THR A 433 5.28 -4.12 33.12
C THR A 433 4.04 -4.97 33.41
N ALA A 434 4.21 -6.20 33.90
CA ALA A 434 3.11 -7.07 34.25
C ALA A 434 2.43 -6.69 35.57
N PHE A 435 3.02 -5.83 36.38
CA PHE A 435 2.47 -5.41 37.66
C PHE A 435 1.55 -4.19 37.59
N PHE A 436 1.48 -3.50 36.45
CA PHE A 436 0.63 -2.32 36.30
C PHE A 436 -0.85 -2.68 36.46
N GLN A 437 -1.61 -1.77 37.08
CA GLN A 437 -3.02 -1.97 37.39
C GLN A 437 -3.85 -2.23 36.12
N GLU A 438 -4.78 -3.19 36.22
CA GLU A 438 -5.73 -3.50 35.15
C GLU A 438 -6.77 -2.38 35.04
N GLY A 439 -6.91 -1.78 33.85
CA GLY A 439 -7.97 -0.82 33.54
C GLY A 439 -7.49 0.59 33.21
N GLU A 440 -6.26 0.95 33.56
CA GLU A 440 -5.67 2.19 33.07
C GLU A 440 -4.96 1.97 31.72
N PRO A 441 -5.00 2.96 30.79
CA PRO A 441 -4.17 2.93 29.60
C PRO A 441 -2.71 3.11 30.04
N SER A 442 -2.08 2.03 30.49
CA SER A 442 -0.69 2.02 30.94
C SER A 442 0.19 2.18 29.71
N TYR A 443 0.56 3.41 29.41
CA TYR A 443 1.73 3.70 28.59
C TYR A 443 2.94 3.00 29.22
N LEU A 444 3.94 2.67 28.40
CA LEU A 444 5.21 2.22 28.96
C LEU A 444 5.76 3.34 29.86
N PRO A 445 6.30 2.98 31.03
CA PRO A 445 6.96 3.93 31.91
C PRO A 445 8.02 4.75 31.21
N LEU A 446 8.17 6.01 31.63
CA LEU A 446 9.24 6.89 31.17
C LEU A 446 10.59 6.49 31.76
N GLN A 447 10.58 6.04 33.02
CA GLN A 447 11.80 5.75 33.74
C GLN A 447 11.64 4.53 34.65
N TYR A 448 12.70 3.73 34.70
CA TYR A 448 12.89 2.64 35.65
C TYR A 448 14.07 2.97 36.56
N LYS A 449 13.98 2.59 37.84
CA LYS A 449 15.04 2.76 38.81
C LYS A 449 15.05 1.60 39.80
N LEU A 450 16.16 0.88 39.88
CA LEU A 450 16.36 -0.12 40.92
C LEU A 450 16.65 0.59 42.25
N THR A 451 15.71 0.56 43.19
CA THR A 451 15.85 1.19 44.51
C THR A 451 16.43 0.24 45.55
N GLU A 452 16.10 -1.05 45.45
CA GLU A 452 16.70 -2.11 46.27
C GLU A 452 17.09 -3.28 45.37
N GLY A 453 18.31 -3.76 45.51
CA GLY A 453 18.82 -4.89 44.74
C GLY A 453 20.30 -5.15 45.03
N PRO A 454 20.85 -6.23 44.47
CA PRO A 454 22.25 -6.57 44.66
C PRO A 454 23.14 -5.58 43.92
N LYS A 455 24.31 -5.26 44.48
CA LYS A 455 25.27 -4.30 43.89
C LYS A 455 25.78 -4.70 42.50
N TRP A 456 25.76 -5.99 42.21
CA TRP A 456 26.16 -6.52 40.91
C TRP A 456 25.09 -6.35 39.84
N LEU A 457 23.87 -5.91 40.16
CA LEU A 457 22.82 -5.66 39.18
C LEU A 457 22.60 -4.15 39.05
N VAL A 458 22.89 -3.62 37.86
CA VAL A 458 22.66 -2.21 37.53
C VAL A 458 21.50 -2.14 36.55
N MET A 459 20.59 -1.19 36.78
CA MET A 459 19.47 -0.90 35.88
C MET A 459 19.56 0.56 35.44
N ASP A 460 19.46 0.81 34.15
CA ASP A 460 19.40 2.16 33.61
C ASP A 460 17.95 2.72 33.58
N ALA A 461 17.81 3.98 33.12
CA ALA A 461 16.51 4.64 33.05
C ALA A 461 15.52 3.94 32.09
N THR A 462 16.00 3.17 31.12
CA THR A 462 15.17 2.45 30.14
C THR A 462 14.68 1.10 30.66
N GLY A 463 15.16 0.69 31.84
CA GLY A 463 14.88 -0.62 32.44
C GLY A 463 15.81 -1.73 31.91
N GLU A 464 16.83 -1.39 31.13
CA GLU A 464 17.87 -2.34 30.75
C GLU A 464 18.77 -2.66 31.94
N THR A 465 19.09 -3.94 32.07
CA THR A 465 19.82 -4.47 33.22
C THR A 465 21.15 -5.04 32.79
N ASN A 466 22.21 -4.64 33.49
CA ASN A 466 23.56 -5.12 33.29
C ASN A 466 24.09 -5.75 34.58
N ILE A 467 24.79 -6.87 34.45
CA ILE A 467 25.48 -7.51 35.56
C ILE A 467 26.92 -7.00 35.60
N VAL A 468 27.31 -6.42 36.75
CA VAL A 468 28.66 -5.94 37.03
C VAL A 468 29.31 -6.87 38.06
N GLY A 469 30.30 -7.65 37.62
CA GLY A 469 31.00 -8.63 38.46
C GLY A 469 30.34 -10.01 38.47
N VAL A 470 30.83 -10.90 39.34
CA VAL A 470 30.31 -12.27 39.48
C VAL A 470 29.22 -12.27 40.56
N PRO A 471 27.96 -12.61 40.22
CA PRO A 471 26.92 -12.78 41.23
C PRO A 471 27.32 -13.88 42.20
N ASP A 472 27.20 -13.65 43.52
CA ASP A 472 27.42 -14.68 44.52
C ASP A 472 26.19 -15.60 44.61
N PRO A 473 26.27 -16.87 44.14
CA PRO A 473 25.14 -17.79 44.17
C PRO A 473 24.87 -18.34 45.58
N ALA A 474 25.74 -18.11 46.57
CA ALA A 474 25.59 -18.66 47.91
C ALA A 474 24.48 -17.99 48.74
N GLY A 475 23.94 -16.86 48.28
CA GLY A 475 23.07 -15.97 49.05
C GLY A 475 21.57 -16.10 48.79
N GLY A 476 20.98 -17.30 48.81
CA GLY A 476 19.53 -17.49 48.79
C GLY A 476 18.78 -16.70 47.69
N THR A 477 17.49 -16.41 47.92
CA THR A 477 16.70 -15.57 47.00
C THR A 477 17.02 -14.09 47.22
N VAL A 478 17.20 -13.33 46.14
CA VAL A 478 17.48 -11.89 46.18
C VAL A 478 16.23 -11.10 45.80
N ARG A 479 15.75 -10.25 46.71
CA ARG A 479 14.61 -9.35 46.44
C ARG A 479 15.08 -8.13 45.65
N LEU A 480 14.28 -7.74 44.66
CA LEU A 480 14.43 -6.52 43.89
C LEU A 480 13.23 -5.60 44.15
N THR A 481 13.51 -4.31 44.28
CA THR A 481 12.51 -3.26 44.33
C THR A 481 12.81 -2.27 43.22
N VAL A 482 11.89 -2.16 42.27
CA VAL A 482 11.99 -1.31 41.08
C VAL A 482 10.96 -0.19 41.20
N LEU A 483 11.43 1.04 41.26
CA LEU A 483 10.60 2.23 41.12
C LEU A 483 10.37 2.51 39.64
N VAL A 484 9.12 2.69 39.28
CA VAL A 484 8.66 2.94 37.92
C VAL A 484 8.02 4.32 37.90
N VAL A 485 8.40 5.18 36.94
CA VAL A 485 7.84 6.54 36.80
C VAL A 485 7.04 6.63 35.51
N HIS A 486 5.77 7.01 35.63
CA HIS A 486 4.83 7.13 34.53
C HIS A 486 4.85 8.53 33.90
N MET A 487 4.21 8.67 32.74
CA MET A 487 4.14 9.96 32.01
C MET A 487 3.43 11.08 32.78
N ASN A 488 2.51 10.73 33.67
CA ASN A 488 1.81 11.69 34.53
C ASN A 488 2.66 12.12 35.76
N GLY A 489 3.87 11.61 35.90
CA GLY A 489 4.75 11.86 37.04
C GLY A 489 4.45 11.00 38.26
N GLU A 490 3.41 10.17 38.23
CA GLU A 490 3.17 9.18 39.29
C GLU A 490 4.22 8.09 39.25
N SER A 491 4.47 7.49 40.40
CA SER A 491 5.44 6.41 40.52
C SER A 491 4.89 5.23 41.29
N GLU A 492 5.18 4.03 40.81
CA GLU A 492 4.79 2.75 41.41
C GLU A 492 6.03 1.95 41.78
N THR A 493 5.96 1.22 42.89
CA THR A 493 7.04 0.34 43.33
C THR A 493 6.66 -1.11 43.05
N VAL A 494 7.48 -1.79 42.25
CA VAL A 494 7.28 -3.18 41.85
C VAL A 494 8.34 -4.06 42.51
N HIS A 495 7.93 -5.22 43.00
CA HIS A 495 8.82 -6.20 43.60
C HIS A 495 9.01 -7.41 42.71
N CYS A 496 10.27 -7.83 42.54
CA CYS A 496 10.64 -9.07 41.87
C CYS A 496 11.60 -9.86 42.75
N VAL A 497 11.79 -11.14 42.46
CA VAL A 497 12.71 -12.00 43.21
C VAL A 497 13.60 -12.75 42.24
N ILE A 498 14.91 -12.72 42.46
CA ILE A 498 15.89 -13.55 41.77
C ILE A 498 16.12 -14.79 42.62
N ASP A 499 16.00 -15.97 42.01
CA ASP A 499 16.20 -17.27 42.64
C ASP A 499 17.31 -18.03 41.91
N PRO A 500 18.52 -18.11 42.50
CA PRO A 500 19.64 -18.87 41.92
C PRO A 500 19.39 -20.38 41.81
N SER A 501 18.44 -20.93 42.59
CA SER A 501 18.14 -22.37 42.59
C SER A 501 17.29 -22.82 41.39
N ARG A 502 16.68 -21.86 40.68
CA ARG A 502 15.82 -22.18 39.53
C ARG A 502 16.65 -22.51 38.29
N PRO A 503 16.20 -23.48 37.47
CA PRO A 503 16.82 -23.73 36.19
C PRO A 503 16.66 -22.51 35.27
N HIS A 504 17.62 -22.30 34.38
CA HIS A 504 17.62 -21.17 33.43
C HIS A 504 16.40 -21.14 32.48
N THR A 505 15.68 -22.25 32.36
CA THR A 505 14.45 -22.42 31.57
C THR A 505 13.17 -22.20 32.38
N GLY A 506 13.28 -22.05 33.71
CA GLY A 506 12.14 -21.93 34.63
C GLY A 506 11.37 -23.24 34.86
N GLY A 507 11.76 -24.34 34.19
CA GLY A 507 11.25 -25.68 34.41
C GLY A 507 9.76 -25.85 34.06
N SER A 508 9.07 -26.72 34.81
CA SER A 508 7.68 -27.11 34.55
C SER A 508 6.68 -25.96 34.66
N THR A 509 6.96 -24.94 35.49
CA THR A 509 6.10 -23.77 35.64
C THR A 509 6.00 -22.98 34.34
N VAL A 510 7.14 -22.66 33.72
CA VAL A 510 7.19 -21.94 32.44
C VAL A 510 6.55 -22.77 31.32
N ALA A 511 6.85 -24.07 31.26
CA ALA A 511 6.26 -24.98 30.28
C ALA A 511 4.72 -25.02 30.37
N ALA A 512 4.17 -25.13 31.59
CA ALA A 512 2.73 -25.16 31.83
C ALA A 512 2.04 -23.84 31.45
N LEU A 513 2.65 -22.70 31.80
CA LEU A 513 2.14 -21.37 31.46
C LEU A 513 2.12 -21.16 29.94
N THR A 514 3.18 -21.58 29.23
CA THR A 514 3.23 -21.49 27.75
C THR A 514 2.10 -22.29 27.10
N SER A 515 1.87 -23.53 27.54
CA SER A 515 0.78 -24.37 27.01
C SER A 515 -0.61 -23.76 27.29
N GLN A 516 -0.81 -23.13 28.44
CA GLN A 516 -2.07 -22.44 28.74
C GLN A 516 -2.25 -21.18 27.89
N THR A 517 -1.18 -20.41 27.66
CA THR A 517 -1.18 -19.28 26.73
C THR A 517 -1.56 -19.75 25.33
N ALA A 518 -0.95 -20.83 24.82
CA ALA A 518 -1.24 -21.37 23.50
C ALA A 518 -2.72 -21.73 23.31
N LYS A 519 -3.34 -22.38 24.32
CA LYS A 519 -4.77 -22.70 24.31
C LYS A 519 -5.65 -21.45 24.24
N LYS A 520 -5.29 -20.38 24.97
CA LYS A 520 -6.02 -19.11 24.93
C LYS A 520 -5.83 -18.37 23.60
N VAL A 521 -4.62 -18.38 23.04
CA VAL A 521 -4.31 -17.80 21.72
C VAL A 521 -5.11 -18.50 20.62
N ALA A 522 -5.24 -19.83 20.67
CA ALA A 522 -6.04 -20.58 19.70
C ALA A 522 -7.53 -20.15 19.66
N ALA A 523 -8.06 -19.68 20.79
CA ALA A 523 -9.43 -19.21 20.95
C ALA A 523 -9.67 -17.75 20.48
N VAL A 524 -8.63 -17.01 20.09
CA VAL A 524 -8.75 -15.63 19.58
C VAL A 524 -9.51 -15.62 18.26
N ARG A 525 -10.59 -14.83 18.19
CA ARG A 525 -11.53 -14.81 17.06
C ARG A 525 -11.08 -13.99 15.84
N PRO A 526 -10.44 -12.81 15.97
CA PRO A 526 -9.84 -12.17 14.81
C PRO A 526 -8.71 -13.06 14.29
N GLN A 527 -8.92 -13.67 13.11
CA GLN A 527 -7.94 -14.58 12.52
C GLN A 527 -6.58 -13.89 12.32
N SER A 528 -6.58 -12.62 11.93
CA SER A 528 -5.36 -11.81 11.77
C SER A 528 -4.57 -11.69 13.08
N LEU A 529 -5.23 -11.30 14.17
CA LEU A 529 -4.59 -11.22 15.50
C LEU A 529 -4.08 -12.58 15.95
N ARG A 530 -4.89 -13.64 15.77
CA ARG A 530 -4.48 -15.01 16.11
C ARG A 530 -3.22 -15.42 15.36
N LEU A 531 -3.12 -15.14 14.06
CA LEU A 531 -1.95 -15.46 13.24
C LEU A 531 -0.70 -14.74 13.76
N ILE A 532 -0.78 -13.43 14.00
CA ILE A 532 0.34 -12.63 14.52
C ILE A 532 0.79 -13.15 15.89
N VAL A 533 -0.13 -13.36 16.82
CA VAL A 533 0.21 -13.87 18.15
C VAL A 533 0.78 -15.30 18.08
N THR A 534 0.28 -16.12 17.16
CA THR A 534 0.80 -17.48 16.94
C THR A 534 2.22 -17.45 16.38
N GLU A 535 2.55 -16.50 15.50
CA GLU A 535 3.90 -16.29 14.97
C GLU A 535 4.90 -15.97 16.10
N HIS A 536 4.58 -15.02 16.99
CA HIS A 536 5.42 -14.74 18.17
C HIS A 536 5.53 -15.95 19.10
N LEU A 537 4.40 -16.62 19.36
CA LEU A 537 4.33 -17.80 20.23
C LEU A 537 5.16 -18.98 19.69
N ALA A 538 5.32 -19.11 18.37
CA ALA A 538 6.11 -20.17 17.74
C ALA A 538 7.57 -20.20 18.21
N SER A 539 8.09 -19.08 18.71
CA SER A 539 9.43 -18.98 19.28
C SER A 539 9.60 -19.72 20.61
N ILE A 540 8.51 -20.07 21.29
CA ILE A 540 8.48 -20.74 22.61
C ILE A 540 7.50 -21.92 22.68
N TYR A 541 6.70 -22.16 21.63
CA TYR A 541 5.71 -23.23 21.55
C TYR A 541 5.67 -23.86 20.16
N ASN A 542 5.67 -25.19 20.09
CA ASN A 542 5.45 -25.90 18.84
C ASN A 542 3.96 -26.23 18.67
N VAL A 543 3.29 -25.46 17.81
CA VAL A 543 1.85 -25.61 17.52
C VAL A 543 1.54 -26.97 16.90
N SER A 544 2.41 -27.48 16.00
CA SER A 544 2.18 -28.76 15.31
C SER A 544 2.25 -29.97 16.24
N GLN A 545 3.04 -29.86 17.31
CA GLN A 545 3.28 -30.94 18.28
C GLN A 545 2.55 -30.71 19.61
N ASP A 546 1.76 -29.63 19.72
CA ASP A 546 1.07 -29.19 20.93
C ASP A 546 1.94 -29.23 22.19
N ARG A 547 3.19 -28.76 22.07
CA ARG A 547 4.18 -28.82 23.17
C ARG A 547 4.97 -27.53 23.30
N SER A 548 5.28 -27.15 24.55
CA SER A 548 6.21 -26.06 24.83
C SER A 548 7.64 -26.44 24.44
N LEU A 549 8.38 -25.44 23.96
CA LEU A 549 9.81 -25.57 23.67
C LEU A 549 10.60 -25.28 24.94
N GLU A 550 11.73 -25.97 25.11
CA GLU A 550 12.67 -25.67 26.19
C GLU A 550 13.52 -24.45 25.80
N VAL A 551 13.17 -23.29 26.34
CA VAL A 551 13.80 -21.99 26.07
C VAL A 551 14.25 -21.30 27.35
N THR A 552 15.15 -20.32 27.25
CA THR A 552 15.55 -19.50 28.40
C THR A 552 14.36 -18.67 28.92
N VAL A 553 14.32 -18.41 30.23
CA VAL A 553 13.29 -17.52 30.82
C VAL A 553 13.36 -16.10 30.22
N ALA A 554 14.55 -15.66 29.79
CA ALA A 554 14.73 -14.37 29.12
C ALA A 554 13.98 -14.29 27.79
N ARG A 555 14.18 -15.28 26.91
CA ARG A 555 13.46 -15.39 25.65
C ARG A 555 11.96 -15.53 25.89
N TRP A 556 11.58 -16.39 26.84
CA TRP A 556 10.18 -16.59 27.20
C TRP A 556 9.49 -15.31 27.66
N ALA A 557 10.11 -14.57 28.59
CA ALA A 557 9.53 -13.34 29.13
C ALA A 557 9.38 -12.27 28.06
N ARG A 558 10.34 -12.16 27.13
CA ARG A 558 10.25 -11.25 25.98
C ARG A 558 9.09 -11.61 25.06
N THR A 559 9.00 -12.86 24.61
CA THR A 559 7.89 -13.33 23.76
C THR A 559 6.54 -13.14 24.44
N MET A 560 6.42 -13.49 25.72
CA MET A 560 5.18 -13.30 26.47
C MET A 560 4.81 -11.82 26.60
N TRP A 561 5.79 -10.95 26.87
CA TRP A 561 5.56 -9.52 26.91
C TRP A 561 5.08 -8.96 25.57
N GLU A 562 5.69 -9.36 24.45
CA GLU A 562 5.26 -8.97 23.09
C GLU A 562 3.82 -9.41 22.83
N ILE A 563 3.47 -10.66 23.14
CA ILE A 563 2.11 -11.18 23.01
C ILE A 563 1.13 -10.35 23.85
N ALA A 564 1.48 -10.04 25.10
CA ALA A 564 0.65 -9.22 25.98
C ALA A 564 0.47 -7.81 25.42
N ALA A 565 1.53 -7.20 24.90
CA ALA A 565 1.49 -5.87 24.30
C ALA A 565 0.59 -5.84 23.05
N ILE A 566 0.76 -6.78 22.12
CA ILE A 566 -0.04 -6.90 20.89
C ILE A 566 -1.52 -7.10 21.23
N THR A 567 -1.83 -8.04 22.12
CA THR A 567 -3.22 -8.35 22.51
C THR A 567 -3.86 -7.23 23.33
N ARG A 568 -3.08 -6.52 24.16
CA ARG A 568 -3.54 -5.33 24.88
C ARG A 568 -3.85 -4.21 23.91
N THR A 569 -2.96 -3.91 22.97
CA THR A 569 -3.17 -2.89 21.92
C THR A 569 -4.43 -3.22 21.13
N ALA A 570 -4.57 -4.45 20.65
CA ALA A 570 -5.76 -4.91 19.94
C ALA A 570 -7.06 -4.70 20.74
N SER A 571 -7.02 -4.91 22.07
CA SER A 571 -8.18 -4.69 22.94
C SER A 571 -8.51 -3.21 23.18
N SER A 572 -7.51 -2.33 23.19
CA SER A 572 -7.67 -0.90 23.48
C SER A 572 -7.93 -0.06 22.23
N THR A 573 -7.46 -0.50 21.06
CA THR A 573 -7.64 0.25 19.81
C THR A 573 -9.05 0.07 19.26
N HIS A 574 -9.77 1.17 19.04
CA HIS A 574 -10.98 1.20 18.24
C HIS A 574 -10.58 1.40 16.78
N VAL A 575 -10.35 0.31 16.04
CA VAL A 575 -10.18 0.42 14.58
C VAL A 575 -11.54 0.14 13.96
N VAL A 576 -12.28 1.20 13.65
CA VAL A 576 -13.47 1.13 12.82
C VAL A 576 -13.04 0.57 11.46
N LYS A 577 -13.61 -0.56 11.06
CA LYS A 577 -13.36 -1.17 9.74
C LYS A 577 -13.85 -0.27 8.61
#